data_AF-A0A5J4P4X3-F1
#
_entry.id   AF-A0A5J4P4X3-F1
#
_cell.length_a   1.000
_cell.length_b   1.000
_cell.length_c   1.000
_cell.angle_alpha   90.00
_cell.angle_beta   90.00
_cell.angle_gamma   90.00
#
_symmetry.space_group_name_H-M   'P 1'
#
loop_
_entity.id
_entity.type
_entity.pdbx_description
1 polymer ?
#
loop_
_entity_poly.entity_id
_entity_poly.type
_entity_poly.pdbx_seq_one_letter_code
_entity_poly.pdbx_strand_id
1 'polypeptide(L)' 'MKSYLSFLVSLFFILQATAQPLQRIAPELTGMDSHRLLYADEAIQKAIDNKEIPGAVLAVVHNGKMVYLKAFGNKQ' A
#
# COMPACT_ATOMS: atom_id res chain seq x y z
N MET A 1 -27.93 33.83 -16.00
CA MET A 1 -26.49 33.73 -16.36
C MET A 1 -25.59 33.41 -15.17
N LYS A 2 -25.70 34.10 -14.02
CA LYS A 2 -24.82 33.87 -12.85
C LYS A 2 -24.87 32.45 -12.26
N SER A 3 -26.04 31.79 -12.27
CA SER A 3 -26.21 30.41 -11.78
C SER A 3 -25.45 29.37 -12.62
N TYR A 4 -25.49 29.47 -13.95
CA TYR A 4 -24.75 28.58 -14.85
C TYR A 4 -23.23 28.73 -14.71
N LEU A 5 -22.76 29.96 -14.47
CA LEU A 5 -21.34 30.22 -14.21
C LEU A 5 -20.88 29.55 -12.91
N SER A 6 -21.70 29.64 -11.85
CA SER A 6 -21.43 28.96 -10.57
C SER A 6 -21.38 27.43 -10.74
N PHE A 7 -22.29 26.88 -11.56
CA PHE A 7 -22.32 25.44 -11.87
C PHE A 7 -21.07 24.99 -12.64
N LEU A 8 -20.62 25.78 -13.60
CA LEU A 8 -19.44 25.49 -14.42
C LEU A 8 -18.14 25.55 -13.60
N VAL A 9 -18.05 26.48 -12.64
CA VAL A 9 -16.93 26.55 -11.68
C VAL A 9 -16.92 25.33 -10.75
N SER A 10 -18.08 24.95 -10.20
CA SER A 10 -18.19 23.75 -9.35
C SER A 10 -17.77 22.47 -10.09
N LEU A 11 -18.19 22.34 -11.36
CA LEU A 11 -17.81 21.21 -12.21
C LEU A 11 -16.28 21.13 -12.40
N PHE A 12 -15.61 22.26 -12.61
CA PHE A 12 -14.15 22.33 -12.76
C PHE A 12 -13.38 21.88 -11.50
N PHE A 13 -13.90 22.15 -10.30
CA PHE A 13 -13.31 21.67 -9.05
C PHE A 13 -13.41 20.15 -8.89
N ILE A 14 -14.48 19.52 -9.38
CA ILE A 14 -14.66 18.06 -9.32
C ILE A 14 -13.65 17.36 -10.24
N LEU A 15 -13.29 17.96 -11.37
CA LEU A 15 -12.28 17.43 -12.31
C LEU A 15 -10.85 17.40 -11.72
N GLN A 16 -10.57 18.14 -10.64
CA GLN A 16 -9.24 18.21 -10.00
C GLN A 16 -9.04 17.12 -8.93
N ALA A 17 -10.08 16.33 -8.61
CA ALA A 17 -10.02 15.28 -7.60
C ALA A 17 -9.23 14.05 -8.11
N THR A 18 -7.90 14.14 -8.10
CA THR A 18 -7.02 13.00 -8.40
C THR A 18 -6.63 12.28 -7.11
N ALA A 19 -6.71 10.95 -7.11
CA ALA A 19 -6.22 10.15 -5.99
C ALA A 19 -4.69 10.13 -6.00
N GLN A 20 -4.05 10.48 -4.88
CA GLN A 20 -2.60 10.40 -4.76
C GLN A 20 -2.15 8.93 -4.71
N PRO A 21 -1.13 8.53 -5.48
CA PRO A 21 -0.62 7.16 -5.43
C PRO A 21 0.02 6.89 -4.07
N LEU A 22 -0.19 5.69 -3.55
CA LEU A 22 0.39 5.28 -2.27
C LEU A 22 1.91 5.16 -2.41
N GLN A 23 2.63 6.14 -1.87
CA GLN A 23 4.08 6.20 -1.98
C GLN A 23 4.73 5.03 -1.24
N ARG A 24 5.66 4.33 -1.91
CA ARG A 24 6.51 3.33 -1.28
C ARG A 24 7.76 3.99 -0.70
N ILE A 25 8.03 3.75 0.58
CA ILE A 25 9.21 4.26 1.27
C ILE A 25 9.84 3.17 2.13
N ALA A 26 11.11 3.35 2.49
CA ALA A 26 11.78 2.42 3.38
C ALA A 26 11.19 2.51 4.80
N PRO A 27 11.01 1.39 5.52
CA PRO A 27 10.45 1.40 6.87
C PRO A 27 11.20 2.28 7.86
N GLU A 28 12.51 2.39 7.72
CA GLU A 28 13.40 3.17 8.59
C GLU A 28 13.05 4.67 8.52
N LEU A 29 12.62 5.15 7.34
CA LEU A 29 12.17 6.54 7.15
C LEU A 29 10.84 6.85 7.85
N THR A 30 10.15 5.84 8.35
CA THR A 30 8.97 5.98 9.20
C THR A 30 9.24 5.74 10.68
N GLY A 31 10.48 5.48 11.08
CA GLY A 31 10.85 5.10 12.45
C GLY A 31 10.48 3.66 12.78
N MET A 32 10.21 2.83 11.77
CA MET A 32 9.92 1.41 11.95
C MET A 32 11.21 0.60 11.87
N ASP A 33 11.36 -0.36 12.76
CA ASP A 33 12.46 -1.32 12.70
C ASP A 33 12.16 -2.36 11.62
N SER A 34 12.91 -2.31 10.51
CA SER A 34 12.76 -3.22 9.39
C SER A 34 13.13 -4.67 9.73
N HIS A 35 13.97 -4.90 10.75
CA HIS A 35 14.27 -6.26 11.19
C HIS A 35 13.04 -6.97 11.75
N ARG A 36 12.08 -6.22 12.31
CA ARG A 36 10.82 -6.83 12.80
C ARG A 36 9.94 -7.36 11.68
N LEU A 37 10.10 -6.87 10.46
CA LEU A 37 9.38 -7.40 9.30
C LEU A 37 9.87 -8.79 8.91
N LEU A 38 11.11 -9.16 9.28
CA LEU A 38 11.65 -10.49 9.05
C LEU A 38 10.86 -11.57 9.81
N TYR A 39 10.30 -11.25 10.98
CA TYR A 39 9.43 -12.19 11.69
C TYR A 39 8.18 -12.55 10.88
N ALA A 40 7.63 -11.58 10.14
CA ALA A 40 6.49 -11.84 9.27
C ALA A 40 6.92 -12.68 8.05
N ASP A 41 8.10 -12.41 7.51
CA ASP A 41 8.66 -13.21 6.42
C ASP A 41 8.86 -14.68 6.84
N GLU A 42 9.45 -14.91 8.02
CA GLU A 42 9.67 -16.25 8.57
C GLU A 42 8.36 -17.00 8.81
N ALA A 43 7.37 -16.32 9.41
CA ALA A 43 6.07 -16.93 9.68
C ALA A 43 5.36 -17.34 8.38
N ILE A 44 5.38 -16.47 7.36
CA ILE A 44 4.78 -16.76 6.06
C ILE A 44 5.53 -17.89 5.35
N GLN A 45 6.87 -17.84 5.34
CA GLN A 45 7.68 -18.87 4.70
C GLN A 45 7.45 -20.23 5.36
N LYS A 46 7.40 -20.28 6.69
CA LYS A 46 7.09 -21.51 7.42
C LYS A 46 5.71 -22.08 7.06
N ALA A 47 4.69 -21.24 6.92
CA ALA A 47 3.36 -21.68 6.49
C ALA A 47 3.38 -22.25 5.05
N ILE A 48 4.21 -21.69 4.16
CA ILE A 48 4.41 -22.22 2.81
C ILE A 48 5.14 -23.57 2.87
N ASP A 49 6.21 -23.66 3.64
CA ASP A 49 7.03 -24.88 3.78
C ASP A 49 6.21 -26.03 4.39
N ASN A 50 5.35 -25.72 5.36
CA ASN A 50 4.38 -26.65 5.95
C ASN A 50 3.22 -27.02 5.00
N LYS A 51 3.16 -26.41 3.81
CA LYS A 51 2.06 -26.56 2.83
C LYS A 51 0.70 -26.15 3.37
N GLU A 52 0.67 -25.28 4.38
CA GLU A 52 -0.57 -24.71 4.92
C GLU A 52 -1.15 -23.68 3.94
N ILE A 53 -0.28 -22.97 3.23
CA ILE A 53 -0.65 -22.03 2.16
C ILE A 53 0.27 -22.18 0.94
N PRO A 54 -0.21 -21.92 -0.29
CA PRO A 54 0.62 -21.96 -1.50
C PRO A 54 1.54 -20.74 -1.66
N GLY A 55 1.19 -19.62 -1.03
CA GLY A 55 1.88 -18.33 -1.14
C GLY A 55 1.09 -17.21 -0.46
N ALA A 56 1.71 -16.04 -0.33
CA ALA A 56 1.08 -14.86 0.27
C ALA A 56 1.68 -13.55 -0.27
N VAL A 57 0.99 -12.43 -0.06
CA VAL A 57 1.54 -11.09 -0.28
C VAL A 57 1.31 -10.27 0.97
N LEU A 58 2.39 -9.72 1.53
CA LEU A 58 2.35 -8.84 2.69
C LEU A 58 2.57 -7.40 2.27
N ALA A 59 1.59 -6.54 2.57
CA ALA A 59 1.69 -5.10 2.43
C ALA A 59 1.55 -4.43 3.80
N VAL A 60 2.49 -3.56 4.17
CA VAL A 60 2.44 -2.78 5.40
C VAL A 60 2.38 -1.30 5.06
N VAL A 61 1.41 -0.60 5.64
CA VAL A 61 1.22 0.84 5.49
C VAL A 61 1.42 1.51 6.84
N HIS A 62 2.26 2.52 6.88
CA HIS A 62 2.53 3.33 8.06
C HIS A 62 2.49 4.81 7.68
N ASN A 63 1.74 5.62 8.43
CA ASN A 63 1.52 7.06 8.16
C ASN A 63 1.10 7.36 6.71
N GLY A 64 0.19 6.55 6.16
CA GLY A 64 -0.30 6.73 4.78
C GLY A 64 0.74 6.44 3.71
N LYS A 65 1.84 5.76 4.04
CA LYS A 65 2.89 5.36 3.11
C LYS A 65 3.10 3.85 3.17
N MET A 66 3.30 3.22 2.03
CA MET A 66 3.60 1.80 1.95
C MET A 66 5.06 1.58 2.34
N VAL A 67 5.29 0.97 3.50
CA VAL A 67 6.63 0.75 4.04
C VAL A 67 7.19 -0.62 3.70
N TYR A 68 6.31 -1.58 3.41
CA TYR A 68 6.72 -2.93 3.05
C TYR A 68 5.75 -3.50 2.03
N LEU A 69 6.28 -4.16 1.00
CA LEU A 69 5.49 -4.96 0.08
C LEU A 69 6.35 -6.12 -0.43
N LYS A 70 5.98 -7.34 -0.04
CA LYS A 70 6.68 -8.56 -0.45
C LYS A 70 5.70 -9.66 -0.80
N ALA A 71 6.03 -10.44 -1.82
CA ALA A 71 5.31 -11.64 -2.19
C ALA A 71 6.13 -12.89 -1.84
N PHE A 72 5.42 -13.95 -1.45
CA PHE A 72 5.95 -15.22 -1.01
C PHE A 72 5.27 -16.36 -1.77
N GLY A 73 5.97 -17.47 -1.92
CA GLY A 73 5.51 -18.63 -2.68
C GLY A 73 5.88 -18.54 -4.15
N ASN A 74 5.54 -19.59 -4.90
CA ASN A 74 5.94 -19.71 -6.30
C ASN A 74 4.97 -18.93 -7.19
N LYS A 75 5.39 -17.75 -7.66
CA LYS A 75 4.78 -17.10 -8.83
C LYS A 75 5.31 -17.79 -10.07
N GLN A 76 4.68 -18.87 -10.50
CA GLN A 76 4.81 -19.31 -11.90
C GLN A 76 3.60 -18.84 -12.69
#